data_AF-A0A850MCA7-F1
#
_entry.id   AF-A0A850MCA7-F1
#
_cell.length_a   1.000
_cell.length_b   1.000
_cell.length_c   1.000
_cell.angle_alpha   90.00
_cell.angle_beta   90.00
_cell.angle_gamma   90.00
#
_symmetry.space_group_name_H-M   'P 1'
#
loop_
_entity.id
_entity.type
_entity.pdbx_description
1 polymer ?
#
loop_
_entity_poly.entity_id
_entity_poly.type
_entity_poly.pdbx_seq_one_letter_code
_entity_poly.pdbx_strand_id
1 'polypeptide(L)'
;MNGPYLDLVDIFLWHIMLLTFFIIIVYFIEKYRKMEAATRSFIGGVIFFITAFTLSRVVETIRRYVYETSSKVIYETNFSLTGLDLVLRLSYYVFIWIGIAIFYFVFEKYVMNNRTKYLLMMTSIITTFLSFVMYFTGWSDLIFALYAVCFFIVGLFPIVLFVYLSRTSPSREQRIAWLLMIGGFLLLLLGVLGDMPEAYFVTQNLDPTFIRYFTPLGQAAGAVLMAFSLSKIYKYV
;
A
#
# COMPACT_ATOMS: atom_id res chain seq x y z
N MET A 1 7.64 1.50 -29.46
CA MET A 1 8.93 1.64 -28.77
C MET A 1 8.99 3.03 -28.17
N ASN A 2 8.86 3.14 -26.85
CA ASN A 2 9.01 4.42 -26.15
C ASN A 2 10.51 4.72 -26.08
N GLY A 3 10.94 5.94 -26.40
CA GLY A 3 12.36 6.29 -26.47
C GLY A 3 13.06 6.21 -25.10
N PRO A 4 14.39 6.08 -25.06
CA PRO A 4 15.19 5.85 -23.84
C PRO A 4 15.01 6.93 -22.75
N TYR A 5 14.58 8.13 -23.13
CA TYR A 5 14.29 9.22 -22.19
C TYR A 5 13.05 8.95 -21.32
N LEU A 6 12.03 8.26 -21.85
CA LEU A 6 10.81 7.97 -21.09
C LEU A 6 11.05 6.95 -19.97
N ASP A 7 12.07 6.10 -20.14
CA ASP A 7 12.46 5.08 -19.17
C ASP A 7 13.28 5.65 -18.01
N LEU A 8 14.17 6.62 -18.29
CA LEU A 8 14.95 7.30 -17.25
C LEU A 8 14.07 8.11 -16.29
N VAL A 9 13.06 8.83 -16.81
CA VAL A 9 12.14 9.62 -15.98
C VAL A 9 11.35 8.72 -15.03
N ASP A 10 10.86 7.59 -15.53
CA ASP A 10 10.13 6.61 -14.73
C ASP A 10 11.00 6.06 -13.60
N ILE A 11 12.19 5.56 -13.91
CA ILE A 11 13.16 5.09 -12.90
C ILE A 11 13.42 6.16 -11.85
N PHE A 12 13.62 7.41 -12.26
CA PHE A 12 13.88 8.53 -11.35
C PHE A 12 12.69 8.78 -10.39
N LEU A 13 11.45 8.70 -10.88
CA LEU A 13 10.26 8.86 -10.02
C LEU A 13 10.13 7.74 -8.99
N TRP A 14 10.44 6.49 -9.34
CA TRP A 14 10.47 5.40 -8.36
C TRP A 14 11.53 5.61 -7.28
N HIS A 15 12.70 6.14 -7.63
CA HIS A 15 13.72 6.51 -6.66
C HIS A 15 13.27 7.66 -5.74
N ILE A 16 12.60 8.69 -6.27
CA ILE A 16 12.01 9.76 -5.46
C ILE A 16 10.98 9.18 -4.48
N MET A 17 10.13 8.28 -4.94
CA MET A 17 9.14 7.63 -4.08
C MET A 17 9.81 6.83 -2.97
N LEU A 18 10.80 5.98 -3.28
CA LEU A 18 11.57 5.25 -2.28
C LEU A 18 12.27 6.16 -1.27
N LEU A 19 12.90 7.25 -1.75
CA LEU A 19 13.54 8.24 -0.89
C LEU A 19 12.52 8.94 0.02
N THR A 20 11.33 9.24 -0.48
CA THR A 20 10.24 9.84 0.30
C THR A 20 9.84 8.92 1.46
N PHE A 21 9.64 7.63 1.18
CA PHE A 21 9.35 6.64 2.21
C PHE A 21 10.49 6.51 3.22
N PHE A 22 11.75 6.49 2.78
CA PHE A 22 12.92 6.44 3.67
C PHE A 22 12.98 7.65 4.61
N ILE A 23 12.77 8.87 4.08
CA ILE A 23 12.71 10.09 4.88
C ILE A 23 11.59 10.01 5.92
N ILE A 24 10.40 9.51 5.54
CA ILE A 24 9.28 9.32 6.46
C ILE A 24 9.66 8.33 7.57
N ILE A 25 10.30 7.19 7.24
CA ILE A 25 10.74 6.21 8.25
C ILE A 25 11.68 6.87 9.26
N VAL A 26 12.72 7.55 8.78
CA VAL A 26 13.70 8.24 9.65
C VAL A 26 12.99 9.28 10.52
N TYR A 27 12.13 10.10 9.93
CA TYR A 27 11.36 11.10 10.66
C TYR A 27 10.50 10.49 11.78
N PHE A 28 9.78 9.40 11.51
CA PHE A 28 8.98 8.73 12.54
C PHE A 28 9.86 8.14 13.63
N ILE A 29 10.96 7.45 13.28
CA ILE A 29 11.90 6.90 14.27
C ILE A 29 12.44 8.00 15.18
N GLU A 30 12.96 9.09 14.61
CA GLU A 30 13.57 10.18 15.38
C GLU A 30 12.56 10.91 16.26
N LYS A 31 11.40 11.28 15.68
CA LYS A 31 10.36 12.02 16.40
C LYS A 31 9.76 11.23 17.56
N TYR A 32 9.70 9.90 17.43
CA TYR A 32 8.91 9.06 18.32
C TYR A 32 9.71 8.10 19.19
N ARG A 33 11.05 8.10 19.10
CA ARG A 33 11.94 7.26 19.91
C ARG A 33 11.71 7.38 21.43
N LYS A 34 11.26 8.54 21.91
CA LYS A 34 11.13 8.85 23.35
C LYS A 34 9.69 8.82 23.87
N MET A 35 8.75 8.22 23.14
CA MET A 35 7.36 8.16 23.59
C MET A 35 7.09 7.13 24.69
N GLU A 36 6.01 7.40 25.42
CA GLU A 36 5.41 6.53 26.43
C GLU A 36 5.04 5.15 25.86
N ALA A 37 4.98 4.15 26.73
CA ALA A 37 4.81 2.75 26.35
C ALA A 37 3.49 2.47 25.60
N ALA A 38 2.41 3.19 25.93
CA ALA A 38 1.09 3.00 25.32
C ALA A 38 1.06 3.38 23.83
N THR A 39 1.55 4.56 23.47
CA THR A 39 1.59 5.06 22.08
C THR A 39 2.70 4.41 21.26
N ARG A 40 3.70 3.82 21.91
CA ARG A 40 4.83 3.14 21.26
C ARG A 40 4.39 1.97 20.38
N SER A 41 3.37 1.20 20.79
CA SER A 41 2.89 0.06 20.00
C SER A 41 2.20 0.50 18.70
N PHE A 42 1.37 1.54 18.75
CA PHE A 42 0.71 2.10 17.56
C PHE A 42 1.75 2.61 16.55
N ILE A 43 2.71 3.41 17.04
CA ILE A 43 3.74 4.01 16.18
C ILE A 43 4.75 2.97 15.69
N GLY A 44 5.06 1.96 16.50
CA GLY A 44 5.85 0.80 16.05
C GLY A 44 5.20 0.08 14.87
N GLY A 45 3.87 -0.11 14.90
CA GLY A 45 3.13 -0.68 13.76
C GLY A 45 3.15 0.21 12.52
N VAL A 46 3.05 1.54 12.69
CA VAL A 46 3.18 2.50 11.58
C VAL A 46 4.58 2.45 10.95
N ILE A 47 5.64 2.46 11.76
CA ILE A 47 7.03 2.36 11.28
C ILE A 47 7.24 1.03 10.55
N PHE A 48 6.72 -0.07 11.11
CA PHE A 48 6.78 -1.37 10.48
C PHE A 48 6.08 -1.35 9.11
N PHE A 49 4.86 -0.82 9.03
CA PHE A 49 4.11 -0.70 7.78
C PHE A 49 4.90 0.05 6.70
N ILE A 50 5.41 1.25 7.03
CA ILE A 50 6.14 2.08 6.08
C ILE A 50 7.43 1.37 5.63
N THR A 51 8.11 0.67 6.54
CA THR A 51 9.31 -0.13 6.23
C THR A 51 8.99 -1.30 5.30
N ALA A 52 7.98 -2.10 5.64
CA ALA A 52 7.53 -3.22 4.83
C ALA A 52 7.05 -2.77 3.44
N PHE A 53 6.34 -1.65 3.37
CA PHE A 53 5.93 -1.04 2.12
C PHE A 53 7.15 -0.62 1.29
N THR A 54 8.14 0.05 1.89
CA THR A 54 9.40 0.43 1.22
C THR A 54 10.12 -0.79 0.66
N LEU A 55 10.26 -1.86 1.45
CA LEU A 55 10.87 -3.12 1.00
C LEU A 55 10.10 -3.74 -0.16
N SER A 56 8.76 -3.75 -0.11
CA SER A 56 7.94 -4.23 -1.22
C SER A 56 8.22 -3.43 -2.51
N ARG A 57 8.39 -2.10 -2.41
CA ARG A 57 8.70 -1.26 -3.56
C ARG A 57 10.10 -1.49 -4.11
N VAL A 58 11.09 -1.71 -3.25
CA VAL A 58 12.45 -2.07 -3.70
C VAL A 58 12.42 -3.37 -4.50
N VAL A 59 11.73 -4.40 -3.98
CA VAL A 59 11.59 -5.70 -4.65
C VAL A 59 10.88 -5.55 -6.01
N GLU A 60 9.77 -4.80 -6.06
CA GLU A 60 9.03 -4.59 -7.32
C GLU A 60 9.84 -3.73 -8.32
N THR A 61 10.61 -2.76 -7.85
CA THR A 61 11.48 -1.92 -8.68
C THR A 61 12.58 -2.79 -9.32
N ILE A 62 13.24 -3.65 -8.54
CA ILE A 62 14.22 -4.62 -9.05
C ILE A 62 13.57 -5.51 -10.11
N ARG A 63 12.39 -6.08 -9.80
CA ARG A 63 11.66 -6.96 -10.72
C ARG A 63 11.33 -6.25 -12.05
N ARG A 64 10.81 -5.02 -11.99
CA ARG A 64 10.40 -4.24 -13.17
C ARG A 64 11.56 -3.85 -14.08
N TYR A 65 12.67 -3.38 -13.51
CA TYR A 65 13.76 -2.80 -14.30
C TYR A 65 14.90 -3.77 -14.61
N VAL A 66 14.99 -4.91 -13.91
CA VAL A 66 16.00 -5.95 -14.20
C VAL A 66 15.42 -7.06 -15.06
N TYR A 67 14.14 -7.39 -14.90
CA TYR A 67 13.48 -8.49 -15.64
C TYR A 67 12.49 -8.00 -16.71
N GLU A 68 12.31 -6.68 -16.86
CA GLU A 68 11.44 -6.02 -17.87
C GLU A 68 9.96 -6.49 -17.89
N THR A 69 9.50 -7.15 -16.83
CA THR A 69 8.14 -7.71 -16.78
C THR A 69 7.10 -6.64 -16.39
N SER A 70 6.32 -6.18 -17.37
CA SER A 70 5.19 -5.27 -17.17
C SER A 70 3.93 -5.96 -16.62
N SER A 71 3.04 -5.20 -15.99
CA SER A 71 1.76 -5.71 -15.45
C SER A 71 0.81 -6.25 -16.53
N LYS A 72 0.80 -5.62 -17.71
CA LYS A 72 -0.01 -6.06 -18.86
C LYS A 72 0.41 -7.45 -19.33
N VAL A 73 1.72 -7.70 -19.43
CA VAL A 73 2.26 -8.99 -19.84
C VAL A 73 1.88 -10.09 -18.84
N ILE A 74 1.85 -9.81 -17.54
CA ILE A 74 1.48 -10.80 -16.50
C ILE A 74 0.02 -11.24 -16.61
N TYR A 75 -0.88 -10.30 -16.91
CA TYR A 75 -2.29 -10.63 -17.09
C TYR A 75 -2.51 -11.42 -18.38
N GLU A 76 -1.87 -11.00 -19.49
CA GLU A 76 -1.94 -11.70 -20.77
C GLU A 76 -1.35 -13.12 -20.71
N THR A 77 -0.42 -13.38 -19.78
CA THR A 77 0.14 -14.72 -19.53
C THR A 77 -0.59 -15.52 -18.46
N ASN A 78 -1.81 -15.10 -18.05
CA ASN A 78 -2.57 -15.77 -16.99
C ASN A 78 -1.77 -16.00 -15.70
N PHE A 79 -0.99 -15.00 -15.27
CA PHE A 79 -0.13 -15.09 -14.09
C PHE A 79 0.99 -16.16 -14.18
N SER A 80 1.38 -16.59 -15.39
CA SER A 80 2.45 -17.59 -15.57
C SER A 80 3.85 -16.97 -15.42
N LEU A 81 4.21 -16.56 -14.21
CA LEU A 81 5.59 -16.19 -13.86
C LEU A 81 6.38 -17.41 -13.38
N THR A 82 7.66 -17.47 -13.71
CA THR A 82 8.56 -18.56 -13.28
C THR A 82 9.90 -18.03 -12.80
N GLY A 83 10.69 -18.89 -12.14
CA GLY A 83 12.04 -18.56 -11.70
C GLY A 83 12.11 -17.37 -10.74
N LEU A 84 13.09 -16.50 -10.95
CA LEU A 84 13.36 -15.38 -10.04
C LEU A 84 12.29 -14.27 -10.11
N ASP A 85 11.63 -14.07 -11.26
CA ASP A 85 10.52 -13.11 -11.41
C ASP A 85 9.34 -13.50 -10.51
N LEU A 86 9.00 -14.79 -10.45
CA LEU A 86 7.99 -15.32 -9.53
C LEU A 86 8.39 -15.10 -8.06
N VAL A 87 9.65 -15.39 -7.70
CA VAL A 87 10.13 -15.20 -6.32
C VAL A 87 10.06 -13.73 -5.90
N LEU A 88 10.46 -12.80 -6.77
CA LEU A 88 10.36 -11.36 -6.50
C LEU A 88 8.89 -10.93 -6.38
N ARG A 89 8.01 -11.42 -7.24
CA ARG A 89 6.58 -11.12 -7.20
C ARG A 89 5.90 -11.62 -5.92
N LEU A 90 6.21 -12.85 -5.49
CA LEU A 90 5.66 -13.40 -4.24
C LEU A 90 6.25 -12.67 -3.02
N SER A 91 7.54 -12.34 -3.04
CA SER A 91 8.19 -11.55 -1.98
C SER A 91 7.57 -10.15 -1.87
N TYR A 92 7.26 -9.52 -3.00
CA TYR A 92 6.51 -8.27 -3.06
C TYR A 92 5.17 -8.37 -2.32
N TYR A 93 4.36 -9.40 -2.59
CA TYR A 93 3.08 -9.62 -1.91
C TYR A 93 3.25 -9.87 -0.42
N VAL A 94 4.27 -10.64 -0.01
CA VAL A 94 4.55 -10.88 1.41
C VAL A 94 4.83 -9.57 2.13
N PHE A 95 5.75 -8.75 1.63
CA PHE A 95 6.12 -7.51 2.29
C PHE A 95 4.95 -6.51 2.32
N ILE A 96 4.27 -6.29 1.19
CA ILE A 96 3.18 -5.31 1.15
C ILE A 96 2.03 -5.73 2.09
N TRP A 97 1.60 -6.99 2.03
CA TRP A 97 0.43 -7.42 2.77
C TRP A 97 0.71 -7.64 4.26
N ILE A 98 1.91 -8.08 4.65
CA ILE A 98 2.30 -8.12 6.07
C ILE A 98 2.34 -6.69 6.64
N GLY A 99 2.87 -5.73 5.86
CA GLY A 99 2.84 -4.32 6.23
C GLY A 99 1.41 -3.83 6.47
N ILE A 100 0.51 -4.04 5.51
CA ILE A 100 -0.90 -3.64 5.59
C ILE A 100 -1.60 -4.33 6.77
N ALA A 101 -1.39 -5.63 6.96
CA ALA A 101 -1.98 -6.39 8.06
C ALA A 101 -1.55 -5.83 9.43
N ILE A 102 -0.27 -5.49 9.61
CA ILE A 102 0.23 -4.88 10.85
C ILE A 102 -0.34 -3.47 11.03
N PHE A 103 -0.42 -2.66 9.97
CA PHE A 103 -1.07 -1.35 10.03
C PHE A 103 -2.52 -1.45 10.49
N TYR A 104 -3.29 -2.38 9.92
CA TYR A 104 -4.68 -2.60 10.32
C TYR A 104 -4.81 -3.21 11.69
N PHE A 105 -3.92 -4.12 12.10
CA PHE A 105 -3.89 -4.61 13.47
C PHE A 105 -3.76 -3.45 14.47
N VAL A 106 -2.78 -2.55 14.27
CA VAL A 106 -2.59 -1.44 15.21
C VAL A 106 -3.72 -0.41 15.12
N PHE A 107 -4.25 -0.15 13.93
CA PHE A 107 -5.39 0.75 13.75
C PHE A 107 -6.65 0.20 14.44
N GLU A 108 -7.00 -1.06 14.17
CA GLU A 108 -8.19 -1.69 14.74
C GLU A 108 -8.08 -1.84 16.26
N LYS A 109 -6.88 -2.19 16.77
CA LYS A 109 -6.64 -2.36 18.20
C LYS A 109 -6.60 -1.04 18.97
N TYR A 110 -5.82 -0.06 18.50
CA TYR A 110 -5.52 1.15 19.26
C TYR A 110 -6.41 2.34 18.90
N VAL A 111 -6.85 2.46 17.63
CA VAL A 111 -7.73 3.57 17.20
C VAL A 111 -9.20 3.17 17.31
N MET A 112 -9.56 1.99 16.82
CA MET A 112 -10.96 1.53 16.83
C MET A 112 -11.35 0.80 18.11
N ASN A 113 -10.42 0.61 19.05
CA ASN A 113 -10.61 -0.14 20.29
C ASN A 113 -11.32 -1.49 20.06
N ASN A 114 -10.83 -2.25 19.06
CA ASN A 114 -11.33 -3.55 18.63
C ASN A 114 -12.79 -3.62 18.15
N ARG A 115 -13.45 -2.48 17.85
CA ARG A 115 -14.85 -2.46 17.38
C ARG A 115 -15.06 -3.23 16.07
N THR A 116 -14.05 -3.27 15.20
CA THR A 116 -14.09 -3.98 13.91
C THR A 116 -13.64 -5.44 14.01
N LYS A 117 -13.29 -5.93 15.22
CA LYS A 117 -12.89 -7.33 15.48
C LYS A 117 -11.80 -7.85 14.53
N TYR A 118 -10.82 -7.01 14.21
CA TYR A 118 -9.69 -7.34 13.34
C TYR A 118 -10.08 -7.71 11.89
N LEU A 119 -11.24 -7.26 11.42
CA LEU A 119 -11.74 -7.56 10.07
C LEU A 119 -10.71 -7.16 9.00
N LEU A 120 -10.18 -5.94 9.07
CA LEU A 120 -9.23 -5.44 8.05
C LEU A 120 -7.92 -6.22 8.06
N MET A 121 -7.39 -6.51 9.25
CA MET A 121 -6.20 -7.36 9.40
C MET A 121 -6.43 -8.75 8.80
N MET A 122 -7.53 -9.42 9.16
CA MET A 122 -7.84 -10.77 8.67
C MET A 122 -8.05 -10.79 7.16
N THR A 123 -8.79 -9.82 6.60
CA THR A 123 -8.97 -9.72 5.15
C THR A 123 -7.65 -9.46 4.44
N SER A 124 -6.73 -8.70 5.03
CA SER A 124 -5.39 -8.50 4.43
C SER A 124 -4.59 -9.80 4.37
N ILE A 125 -4.61 -10.61 5.44
CA ILE A 125 -3.97 -11.93 5.45
C ILE A 125 -4.58 -12.86 4.40
N ILE A 126 -5.90 -12.88 4.29
CA ILE A 126 -6.61 -13.65 3.25
C ILE A 126 -6.19 -13.16 1.85
N THR A 127 -6.07 -11.85 1.66
CA THR A 127 -5.65 -11.28 0.37
C THR A 127 -4.23 -11.69 0.03
N THR A 128 -3.31 -11.77 0.99
CA THR A 128 -1.96 -12.34 0.78
C THR A 128 -2.04 -13.76 0.25
N PHE A 129 -2.84 -14.61 0.90
CA PHE A 129 -2.98 -16.01 0.51
C PHE A 129 -3.57 -16.14 -0.90
N LEU A 130 -4.63 -15.40 -1.21
CA LEU A 130 -5.22 -15.37 -2.54
C LEU A 130 -4.22 -14.86 -3.60
N SER A 131 -3.41 -13.85 -3.25
CA SER A 131 -2.34 -13.32 -4.13
C SER A 131 -1.39 -14.44 -4.57
N PHE A 132 -1.03 -15.33 -3.64
CA PHE A 132 -0.16 -16.48 -3.93
C PHE A 132 -0.86 -17.50 -4.82
N VAL A 133 -2.08 -17.89 -4.44
CA VAL A 133 -2.83 -18.96 -5.12
C VAL A 133 -3.08 -18.64 -6.61
N MET A 134 -3.19 -17.36 -6.99
CA MET A 134 -3.31 -16.95 -8.39
C MET A 134 -2.12 -17.38 -9.27
N TYR A 135 -0.92 -17.53 -8.70
CA TYR A 135 0.28 -17.94 -9.45
C TYR A 135 0.49 -19.46 -9.50
N PHE A 136 -0.30 -20.25 -8.76
CA PHE A 136 -0.12 -21.70 -8.65
C PHE A 136 -1.31 -22.53 -9.13
N THR A 137 -2.46 -21.91 -9.40
CA THR A 137 -3.69 -22.63 -9.75
C THR A 137 -4.16 -22.31 -11.16
N GLY A 138 -4.71 -23.31 -11.86
CA GLY A 138 -5.45 -23.10 -13.11
C GLY A 138 -6.87 -22.56 -12.90
N TRP A 139 -7.22 -22.13 -11.68
CA TRP A 139 -8.55 -21.66 -11.26
C TRP A 139 -8.57 -20.12 -11.14
N SER A 140 -7.84 -19.44 -12.04
CA SER A 140 -7.54 -18.01 -11.94
C SER A 140 -8.79 -17.16 -11.76
N ASP A 141 -9.91 -17.47 -12.42
CA ASP A 141 -11.10 -16.60 -12.41
C ASP A 141 -11.80 -16.53 -11.04
N LEU A 142 -12.01 -17.66 -10.37
CA LEU A 142 -12.65 -17.69 -9.05
C LEU A 142 -11.74 -17.06 -7.99
N ILE A 143 -10.45 -17.41 -8.02
CA ILE A 143 -9.46 -16.87 -7.08
C ILE A 143 -9.30 -15.36 -7.29
N PHE A 144 -9.29 -14.91 -8.55
CA PHE A 144 -9.25 -13.51 -8.91
C PHE A 144 -10.47 -12.74 -8.39
N ALA A 145 -11.68 -13.28 -8.54
CA ALA A 145 -12.89 -12.65 -8.00
C ALA A 145 -12.84 -12.51 -6.48
N LEU A 146 -12.40 -13.56 -5.76
CA LEU A 146 -12.22 -13.52 -4.30
C LEU A 146 -11.13 -12.51 -3.90
N TYR A 147 -10.02 -12.47 -4.63
CA TYR A 147 -8.95 -11.51 -4.42
C TYR A 147 -9.49 -10.09 -4.58
N ALA A 148 -10.23 -9.80 -5.66
CA ALA A 148 -10.78 -8.48 -5.92
C ALA A 148 -11.72 -8.01 -4.81
N VAL A 149 -12.61 -8.88 -4.32
CA VAL A 149 -13.48 -8.56 -3.18
C VAL A 149 -12.67 -8.23 -1.94
N CYS A 150 -11.67 -9.06 -1.59
CA CYS A 150 -10.83 -8.82 -0.42
C CYS A 150 -10.00 -7.53 -0.57
N PHE A 151 -9.48 -7.27 -1.77
CA PHE A 151 -8.77 -6.04 -2.11
C PHE A 151 -9.66 -4.81 -1.94
N PHE A 152 -10.92 -4.84 -2.38
CA PHE A 152 -11.85 -3.72 -2.19
C PHE A 152 -12.22 -3.51 -0.72
N ILE A 153 -12.37 -4.58 0.06
CA ILE A 153 -12.57 -4.46 1.52
C ILE A 153 -11.34 -3.78 2.14
N VAL A 154 -10.14 -4.27 1.85
CA VAL A 154 -8.89 -3.69 2.36
C VAL A 154 -8.69 -2.25 1.87
N GLY A 155 -9.02 -1.93 0.63
CA GLY A 155 -8.75 -0.63 0.01
C GLY A 155 -9.82 0.43 0.26
N LEU A 156 -11.09 0.07 0.44
CA LEU A 156 -12.19 1.04 0.56
C LEU A 156 -12.84 1.06 1.94
N PHE A 157 -12.88 -0.06 2.66
CA PHE A 157 -13.47 -0.07 3.99
C PHE A 157 -12.77 0.85 5.01
N PRO A 158 -11.43 1.01 5.00
CA PRO A 158 -10.76 1.97 5.88
C PRO A 158 -11.24 3.42 5.67
N ILE A 159 -11.63 3.79 4.46
CA ILE A 159 -12.15 5.13 4.15
C ILE A 159 -13.44 5.38 4.96
N VAL A 160 -14.33 4.41 5.02
CA VAL A 160 -15.56 4.49 5.82
C VAL A 160 -15.23 4.68 7.30
N LEU A 161 -14.22 3.96 7.81
CA LEU A 161 -13.76 4.10 9.20
C LEU A 161 -13.12 5.46 9.47
N PHE A 162 -12.30 5.99 8.56
CA PHE A 162 -11.72 7.32 8.68
C PHE A 162 -12.79 8.42 8.62
N VAL A 163 -13.83 8.26 7.79
CA VAL A 163 -14.99 9.17 7.76
C VAL A 163 -15.72 9.13 9.10
N TYR A 164 -15.99 7.94 9.64
CA TYR A 164 -16.59 7.78 10.97
C TYR A 164 -15.76 8.51 12.04
N LEU A 165 -14.45 8.24 12.11
CA LEU A 165 -13.53 8.86 13.06
C LEU A 165 -13.47 10.39 12.90
N SER A 166 -13.52 10.90 11.66
CA SER A 166 -13.55 12.34 11.40
C SER A 166 -14.81 13.01 11.98
N ARG A 167 -15.96 12.32 11.96
CA ARG A 167 -17.25 12.82 12.46
C ARG A 167 -17.34 12.75 13.99
N THR A 168 -16.70 11.76 14.60
CA THR A 168 -16.70 11.55 16.06
C THR A 168 -15.54 12.22 16.77
N SER A 169 -14.64 12.88 16.03
CA SER A 169 -13.47 13.54 16.60
C SER A 169 -13.86 14.76 17.44
N PRO A 170 -13.41 14.87 18.71
CA PRO A 170 -13.74 16.01 19.58
C PRO A 170 -13.07 17.32 19.16
N SER A 171 -11.94 17.26 18.45
CA SER A 171 -11.19 18.45 18.04
C SER A 171 -11.18 18.66 16.52
N ARG A 172 -11.16 19.94 16.11
CA ARG A 172 -11.02 20.31 14.69
C ARG A 172 -9.71 19.80 14.09
N GLU A 173 -8.62 19.81 14.86
CA GLU A 173 -7.32 19.30 14.42
C GLU A 173 -7.37 17.80 14.11
N GLN A 174 -7.96 16.99 15.00
CA GLN A 174 -8.11 15.54 14.79
C GLN A 174 -9.04 15.23 13.62
N ARG A 175 -10.14 15.99 13.47
CA ARG A 175 -11.03 15.86 12.31
C ARG A 175 -10.30 16.12 10.98
N ILE A 176 -9.51 17.19 10.90
CA ILE A 176 -8.71 17.51 9.70
C ILE A 176 -7.68 16.41 9.46
N ALA A 177 -7.04 15.88 10.50
CA ALA A 177 -6.10 14.78 10.36
C ALA A 177 -6.76 13.55 9.71
N TRP A 178 -7.94 13.13 10.15
CA TRP A 178 -8.66 12.01 9.52
C TRP A 178 -9.07 12.29 8.06
N LEU A 179 -9.47 13.52 7.73
CA LEU A 179 -9.76 13.90 6.34
C LEU A 179 -8.49 13.84 5.46
N LEU A 180 -7.35 14.29 5.98
CA LEU A 180 -6.06 14.15 5.30
C LEU A 180 -5.63 12.68 5.19
N MET A 181 -5.97 11.84 6.17
CA MET A 181 -5.73 10.40 6.12
C MET A 181 -6.48 9.77 4.94
N ILE A 182 -7.74 10.16 4.72
CA ILE A 182 -8.53 9.69 3.56
C ILE A 182 -7.86 10.10 2.25
N GLY A 183 -7.49 11.37 2.11
CA GLY A 183 -6.84 11.87 0.90
C GLY A 183 -5.50 11.18 0.63
N GLY A 184 -4.68 11.01 1.66
CA GLY A 184 -3.40 10.32 1.56
C GLY A 184 -3.55 8.84 1.22
N PHE A 185 -4.49 8.15 1.86
CA PHE A 185 -4.76 6.74 1.63
C PHE A 185 -5.32 6.48 0.23
N LEU A 186 -6.21 7.36 -0.27
CA LEU A 186 -6.71 7.29 -1.65
C LEU A 186 -5.59 7.46 -2.68
N LEU A 187 -4.70 8.44 -2.50
CA LEU A 187 -3.56 8.64 -3.40
C LEU A 187 -2.60 7.44 -3.37
N LEU A 188 -2.32 6.90 -2.19
CA LEU A 188 -1.51 5.70 -2.03
C LEU A 188 -2.17 4.49 -2.72
N LEU A 189 -3.46 4.28 -2.49
CA LEU A 189 -4.23 3.19 -3.09
C LEU A 189 -4.26 3.28 -4.62
N LEU A 190 -4.55 4.45 -5.17
CA LEU A 190 -4.55 4.67 -6.62
C LEU A 190 -3.15 4.43 -7.21
N GLY A 191 -2.11 4.84 -6.50
CA GLY A 191 -0.74 4.55 -6.88
C GLY A 191 -0.44 3.05 -6.88
N VAL A 192 -0.84 2.31 -5.85
CA VAL A 192 -0.65 0.84 -5.79
C VAL A 192 -1.47 0.12 -6.86
N LEU A 193 -2.69 0.58 -7.14
CA LEU A 193 -3.50 0.06 -8.24
C LEU A 193 -2.79 0.22 -9.60
N GLY A 194 -2.05 1.31 -9.80
CA GLY A 194 -1.27 1.51 -11.03
C GLY A 194 -0.12 0.51 -11.22
N ASP A 195 0.32 -0.17 -10.15
CA ASP A 195 1.43 -1.14 -10.22
C ASP A 195 1.07 -2.62 -10.00
N MET A 196 -0.15 -2.90 -9.55
CA MET A 196 -0.61 -4.26 -9.34
C MET A 196 -1.18 -4.89 -10.62
N PRO A 197 -0.73 -6.09 -11.05
CA PRO A 197 -1.32 -6.79 -12.18
C PRO A 197 -2.80 -7.11 -11.97
N GLU A 198 -3.23 -7.31 -10.73
CA GLU A 198 -4.63 -7.59 -10.39
C GLU A 198 -5.55 -6.38 -10.56
N ALA A 199 -4.98 -5.18 -10.58
CA ALA A 199 -5.70 -3.96 -10.84
C ALA A 199 -5.85 -3.67 -12.35
N TYR A 200 -5.41 -4.59 -13.22
CA TYR A 200 -5.46 -4.44 -14.67
C TYR A 200 -6.83 -3.98 -15.18
N PHE A 201 -7.93 -4.52 -14.64
CA PHE A 201 -9.29 -4.12 -15.04
C PHE A 201 -9.62 -2.65 -14.78
N VAL A 202 -8.99 -2.06 -13.76
CA VAL A 202 -9.12 -0.63 -13.42
C VAL A 202 -8.20 0.20 -14.30
N THR A 203 -7.00 -0.29 -14.61
CA THR A 203 -5.96 0.47 -15.32
C THR A 203 -6.00 0.32 -16.83
N GLN A 204 -6.64 -0.72 -17.39
CA GLN A 204 -6.59 -1.04 -18.83
C GLN A 204 -7.13 0.06 -19.75
N ASN A 205 -8.02 0.91 -19.23
CA ASN A 205 -8.62 2.02 -19.97
C ASN A 205 -7.94 3.37 -19.69
N LEU A 206 -6.91 3.39 -18.85
CA LEU A 206 -6.15 4.59 -18.53
C LEU A 206 -4.93 4.69 -19.45
N ASP A 207 -4.52 5.93 -19.74
CA ASP A 207 -3.33 6.19 -20.53
C ASP A 207 -2.09 5.58 -19.86
N PRO A 208 -1.28 4.75 -20.55
CA PRO A 208 -0.11 4.10 -19.96
C PRO A 208 0.93 5.09 -19.43
N THR A 209 1.06 6.26 -20.05
CA THR A 209 1.98 7.33 -19.61
C THR A 209 1.50 7.93 -18.31
N PHE A 210 0.18 8.16 -18.19
CA PHE A 210 -0.45 8.58 -16.94
C PHE A 210 -0.19 7.55 -15.83
N ILE A 211 -0.47 6.26 -16.04
CA ILE A 211 -0.22 5.23 -15.02
C ILE A 211 1.25 5.22 -14.61
N ARG A 212 2.17 5.24 -15.58
CA ARG A 212 3.61 5.18 -15.35
C ARG A 212 4.11 6.27 -14.41
N TYR A 213 3.69 7.52 -14.64
CA TYR A 213 4.17 8.66 -13.86
C TYR A 213 3.33 8.95 -12.62
N PHE A 214 2.01 8.75 -12.70
CA PHE A 214 1.12 8.94 -11.57
C PHE A 214 1.38 7.94 -10.46
N THR A 215 1.71 6.68 -10.78
CA THR A 215 1.90 5.62 -9.77
C THR A 215 2.92 6.00 -8.69
N PRO A 216 4.20 6.25 -9.01
CA PRO A 216 5.19 6.62 -8.00
C PRO A 216 4.86 7.96 -7.31
N LEU A 217 4.33 8.95 -8.05
CA LEU A 217 3.97 10.26 -7.50
C LEU A 217 2.79 10.18 -6.52
N GLY A 218 1.75 9.44 -6.87
CA GLY A 218 0.56 9.20 -6.05
C GLY A 218 0.92 8.46 -4.77
N GLN A 219 1.80 7.46 -4.84
CA GLN A 219 2.31 6.78 -3.64
C GLN A 219 3.12 7.71 -2.75
N ALA A 220 4.03 8.51 -3.32
CA ALA A 220 4.83 9.47 -2.55
C ALA A 220 3.95 10.54 -1.88
N ALA A 221 3.05 11.17 -2.64
CA ALA A 221 2.12 12.18 -2.13
C ALA A 221 1.17 11.59 -1.08
N GLY A 222 0.65 10.39 -1.33
CA GLY A 222 -0.19 9.66 -0.39
C GLY A 222 0.52 9.37 0.92
N ALA A 223 1.76 8.87 0.85
CA ALA A 223 2.59 8.61 2.02
C ALA A 223 2.88 9.87 2.82
N VAL A 224 3.18 11.00 2.17
CA VAL A 224 3.42 12.29 2.85
C VAL A 224 2.17 12.76 3.58
N LEU A 225 1.00 12.71 2.95
CA LEU A 225 -0.27 13.10 3.59
C LEU A 225 -0.63 12.17 4.75
N MET A 226 -0.47 10.86 4.59
CA MET A 226 -0.67 9.89 5.66
C MET A 226 0.31 10.12 6.81
N ALA A 227 1.58 10.35 6.52
CA ALA A 227 2.62 10.66 7.51
C ALA A 227 2.27 11.92 8.31
N PHE A 228 1.86 12.99 7.63
CA PHE A 228 1.42 14.22 8.29
C PHE A 228 0.20 13.95 9.19
N SER A 229 -0.82 13.26 8.67
CA SER A 229 -2.03 12.89 9.41
C SER A 229 -1.74 12.05 10.66
N LEU A 230 -0.97 10.96 10.51
CA LEU A 230 -0.56 10.09 11.60
C LEU A 230 0.24 10.85 12.66
N SER A 231 1.04 11.83 12.24
CA SER A 231 1.76 12.73 13.15
C SER A 231 0.88 13.71 13.92
N LYS A 232 -0.43 13.74 13.66
CA LYS A 232 -1.43 14.44 14.46
C LYS A 232 -2.28 13.46 15.25
N ILE A 233 -2.72 12.37 14.62
CA ILE A 233 -3.58 11.34 15.22
C ILE A 233 -2.94 10.71 16.46
N TYR A 234 -1.62 10.46 16.44
CA TYR A 234 -0.93 9.77 17.55
C TYR A 234 -1.11 10.45 18.92
N LYS A 235 -1.40 11.76 18.95
CA LYS A 235 -1.63 12.51 20.21
C LYS A 235 -2.95 12.15 20.90
N TYR A 236 -3.82 11.43 20.19
CA TYR A 236 -5.18 11.10 20.60
C TYR A 236 -5.42 9.58 20.67
N VAL A 237 -4.35 8.78 20.55
CA VAL A 237 -4.33 7.31 20.62
C VAL A 237 -3.61 6.90 21.89
#